data_AF-A0A7M1KSM6-F1
#
_entry.id   AF-A0A7M1KSM6-F1
#
_cell.length_a   1.000
_cell.length_b   1.000
_cell.length_c   1.000
_cell.angle_alpha   90.00
_cell.angle_beta   90.00
_cell.angle_gamma   90.00
#
_symmetry.space_group_name_H-M   'P 1'
#
loop_
_entity.id
_entity.type
_entity.pdbx_description
1 polymer ?
#
loop_
_entity_poly.entity_id
_entity_poly.type
_entity_poly.pdbx_seq_one_letter_code
_entity_poly.pdbx_strand_id
1 'polypeptide(L)'
;MESWDKQESRRKAKLQGLKEKIYLNCVNIDAPFIKAFSLAHILYLAAFFMILLAMFIFRDFINIHQVVIGRVMFTISILQQILLYSWYYFETKFDLKQALPLHICRLSTITGLIYLLTGNQMIMQVLFYFGLYAYFSFFMPSRINKIYHVSGLSYFLNHVITILIPFFAYFTTGWTPSIRGLIVSLGVFAVYWFVALMVNQSTGGNYFYMKYRPVPALDKVNFKTYAVGNFIFTVGLFLIGYSIFNFFV
;
A
#
# COMPACT_ATOMS: atom_id res chain seq x y z
N MET A 1 21.29 0.26 51.07
CA MET A 1 21.75 0.75 49.75
C MET A 1 21.89 -0.42 48.78
N GLU A 2 22.55 -1.52 49.17
CA GLU A 2 22.76 -2.72 48.34
C GLU A 2 21.47 -3.39 47.77
N SER A 3 20.34 -3.35 48.49
CA SER A 3 19.06 -3.87 48.00
C SER A 3 18.42 -3.00 46.90
N TRP A 4 18.63 -1.68 46.97
CA TRP A 4 18.11 -0.70 46.02
C TRP A 4 18.88 -0.76 44.70
N ASP A 5 20.21 -0.86 44.76
CA ASP A 5 21.08 -0.98 43.58
C ASP A 5 20.80 -2.28 42.80
N LYS A 6 20.55 -3.39 43.52
CA LYS A 6 20.18 -4.68 42.91
C LYS A 6 18.79 -4.66 42.28
N GLN A 7 17.86 -3.90 42.84
CA GLN A 7 16.52 -3.73 42.26
C GLN A 7 16.56 -2.81 41.03
N GLU A 8 17.38 -1.76 41.06
CA GLU A 8 17.58 -0.86 39.93
C GLU A 8 18.27 -1.55 38.75
N SER A 9 19.30 -2.36 39.00
CA SER A 9 19.99 -3.13 37.96
C SER A 9 19.07 -4.14 37.27
N ARG A 10 18.24 -4.86 38.04
CA ARG A 10 17.20 -5.76 37.52
C ARG A 10 16.18 -5.02 36.67
N ARG A 11 15.76 -3.82 37.09
CA ARG A 11 14.82 -2.98 36.33
C ARG A 11 15.44 -2.53 35.00
N LYS A 12 16.69 -2.08 35.00
CA LYS A 12 17.43 -1.69 33.78
C LYS A 12 17.58 -2.86 32.81
N ALA A 13 17.98 -4.04 33.30
CA ALA A 13 18.11 -5.25 32.49
C ALA A 13 16.76 -5.67 31.87
N LYS A 14 15.67 -5.64 32.65
CA LYS A 14 14.32 -5.93 32.15
C LYS A 14 13.88 -4.92 31.07
N LEU A 15 14.18 -3.64 31.27
CA LEU A 15 13.86 -2.60 30.28
C LEU A 15 14.66 -2.77 28.99
N GLN A 16 15.95 -3.13 29.10
CA GLN A 16 16.79 -3.40 27.95
C GLN A 16 16.28 -4.59 27.14
N GLY A 17 15.97 -5.70 27.80
CA GLY A 17 15.39 -6.87 27.13
C GLY A 17 14.03 -6.58 26.48
N LEU A 18 13.21 -5.71 27.08
CA LEU A 18 11.97 -5.25 26.47
C LEU A 18 12.22 -4.40 25.22
N LYS A 19 13.17 -3.45 25.27
CA LYS A 19 13.54 -2.61 24.12
C LYS A 19 14.03 -3.46 22.95
N GLU A 20 14.89 -4.43 23.22
CA GLU A 20 15.41 -5.36 22.20
C GLU A 20 14.27 -6.18 21.58
N LYS A 21 13.38 -6.73 22.41
CA LYS A 21 12.22 -7.47 21.92
C LYS A 21 11.29 -6.61 21.06
N ILE A 22 11.07 -5.35 21.43
CA ILE A 22 10.27 -4.41 20.63
C ILE A 22 10.96 -4.13 19.30
N TYR A 23 12.27 -3.84 19.31
CA TYR A 23 13.03 -3.59 18.09
C TYR A 23 12.95 -4.77 17.12
N LEU A 24 13.26 -5.98 17.60
CA LEU A 24 13.25 -7.21 16.79
C LEU A 24 11.87 -7.53 16.17
N ASN A 25 10.79 -7.20 16.87
CA ASN A 25 9.44 -7.54 16.40
C ASN A 25 8.76 -6.41 15.61
N CYS A 26 9.10 -5.15 15.90
CA CYS A 26 8.38 -4.00 15.38
C CYS A 26 9.17 -3.20 14.35
N VAL A 27 10.50 -3.31 14.31
CA VAL A 27 11.36 -2.44 13.49
C VAL A 27 12.33 -3.23 12.63
N ASN A 28 12.93 -4.30 13.15
CA ASN A 28 14.02 -5.01 12.49
C ASN A 28 13.64 -5.59 11.12
N ILE A 29 14.54 -5.45 10.14
CA ILE A 29 14.36 -5.92 8.76
C ILE A 29 14.06 -7.42 8.63
N ASP A 30 14.57 -8.25 9.53
CA ASP A 30 14.42 -9.72 9.51
C ASP A 30 13.16 -10.19 10.27
N ALA A 31 12.29 -9.26 10.68
CA ALA A 31 11.02 -9.61 11.30
C ALA A 31 10.18 -10.52 10.38
N PRO A 32 9.48 -11.52 10.94
CA PRO A 32 8.80 -12.53 10.14
C PRO A 32 7.62 -11.94 9.34
N PHE A 33 7.44 -12.44 8.12
CA PHE A 33 6.28 -12.14 7.30
C PHE A 33 5.05 -12.95 7.72
N ILE A 34 3.87 -12.38 7.50
CA ILE A 34 2.61 -13.09 7.67
C ILE A 34 2.43 -14.11 6.54
N LYS A 35 1.74 -15.21 6.84
CA LYS A 35 1.29 -16.16 5.82
C LYS A 35 -0.11 -15.79 5.34
N ALA A 36 -0.39 -16.03 4.07
CA ALA A 36 -1.76 -15.93 3.54
C ALA A 36 -2.70 -16.80 4.39
N PHE A 37 -3.90 -16.29 4.64
CA PHE A 37 -4.95 -16.89 5.48
C PHE A 37 -4.59 -17.19 6.95
N SER A 38 -3.44 -16.73 7.44
CA SER A 38 -3.12 -16.78 8.88
C SER A 38 -4.04 -15.84 9.69
N LEU A 39 -4.13 -16.03 11.01
CA LEU A 39 -4.89 -15.13 11.89
C LEU A 39 -4.50 -13.65 11.69
N ALA A 40 -3.20 -13.36 11.55
CA ALA A 40 -2.75 -12.00 11.28
C ALA A 40 -3.33 -11.45 9.97
N HIS A 41 -3.34 -12.26 8.91
CA HIS A 41 -3.93 -11.89 7.62
C HIS A 41 -5.45 -11.65 7.72
N ILE A 42 -6.16 -12.52 8.45
CA ILE A 42 -7.60 -12.36 8.69
C ILE A 42 -7.88 -11.06 9.45
N LEU A 43 -7.05 -10.68 10.42
CA LEU A 43 -7.19 -9.42 11.14
C LEU A 43 -6.97 -8.20 10.24
N TYR A 44 -6.02 -8.25 9.30
CA TYR A 44 -5.85 -7.21 8.28
C TYR A 44 -7.12 -7.05 7.43
N LEU A 45 -7.67 -8.16 6.93
CA LEU A 45 -8.89 -8.15 6.11
C LEU A 45 -10.10 -7.65 6.91
N ALA A 46 -10.28 -8.15 8.14
CA ALA A 46 -11.37 -7.73 9.01
C ALA A 46 -11.30 -6.22 9.28
N ALA A 47 -10.13 -5.69 9.63
CA ALA A 47 -9.94 -4.26 9.86
C ALA A 47 -10.24 -3.44 8.60
N PHE A 48 -9.76 -3.88 7.43
CA PHE A 48 -10.06 -3.26 6.15
C PHE A 48 -11.57 -3.21 5.86
N PHE A 49 -12.26 -4.36 5.93
CA PHE A 49 -13.70 -4.43 5.65
C PHE A 49 -14.54 -3.66 6.68
N MET A 50 -14.14 -3.62 7.96
CA MET A 50 -14.81 -2.80 8.96
C MET A 50 -14.71 -1.30 8.62
N ILE A 51 -13.52 -0.82 8.22
CA ILE A 51 -13.33 0.58 7.81
C ILE A 51 -14.10 0.89 6.54
N LEU A 52 -14.05 0.00 5.55
CA LEU A 52 -14.79 0.17 4.30
C LEU A 52 -16.31 0.22 4.56
N LEU A 53 -16.84 -0.72 5.34
CA LEU A 53 -18.25 -0.73 5.71
C LEU A 53 -18.66 0.54 6.48
N ALA A 54 -17.84 0.97 7.45
CA ALA A 54 -18.07 2.22 8.16
C ALA A 54 -18.13 3.41 7.20
N MET A 55 -17.26 3.44 6.18
CA MET A 55 -17.27 4.49 5.17
C MET A 55 -18.60 4.57 4.40
N PHE A 56 -19.20 3.42 4.07
CA PHE A 56 -20.51 3.39 3.41
C PHE A 56 -21.67 3.75 4.34
N ILE A 57 -21.63 3.29 5.60
CA ILE A 57 -22.66 3.62 6.62
C ILE A 57 -22.67 5.12 6.90
N PHE A 58 -21.49 5.73 7.02
CA PHE A 58 -21.33 7.15 7.36
C PHE A 58 -21.13 8.06 6.14
N ARG A 59 -21.59 7.64 4.95
CA ARG A 59 -21.39 8.39 3.69
C ARG A 59 -21.90 9.83 3.74
N ASP A 60 -23.05 10.07 4.39
CA ASP A 60 -23.65 11.40 4.48
C ASP A 60 -22.82 12.31 5.40
N PHE A 61 -22.34 11.76 6.52
CA PHE A 61 -21.39 12.45 7.40
C PHE A 61 -20.09 12.78 6.66
N ILE A 62 -19.59 11.85 5.83
CA ILE A 62 -18.39 12.06 5.02
C ILE A 62 -18.59 13.23 4.04
N ASN A 63 -19.74 13.28 3.36
CA ASN A 63 -20.06 14.35 2.43
C ASN A 63 -20.15 15.71 3.14
N ILE A 64 -20.81 15.78 4.29
CA ILE A 64 -20.94 17.00 5.10
C ILE A 64 -19.57 17.50 5.59
N HIS A 65 -18.69 16.59 6.03
CA HIS A 65 -17.37 16.93 6.60
C HIS A 65 -16.19 16.68 5.65
N GLN A 66 -16.44 16.70 4.34
CA GLN A 66 -15.48 16.31 3.31
C GLN A 66 -14.11 17.00 3.41
N VAL A 67 -14.07 18.29 3.74
CA VAL A 67 -12.81 19.04 3.86
C VAL A 67 -11.94 18.49 5.00
N VAL A 68 -12.54 18.20 6.15
CA VAL A 68 -11.82 17.67 7.32
C VAL A 68 -11.35 16.25 7.05
N ILE A 69 -12.23 15.41 6.51
CA ILE A 69 -11.91 14.00 6.23
C ILE A 69 -10.83 13.89 5.15
N GLY A 70 -10.92 14.68 4.08
CA GLY A 70 -9.88 14.75 3.05
C GLY A 70 -8.52 15.17 3.63
N ARG A 71 -8.50 16.18 4.52
CA ARG A 71 -7.26 16.59 5.23
C ARG A 71 -6.72 15.50 6.16
N VAL A 72 -7.59 14.74 6.83
CA VAL A 72 -7.19 13.59 7.65
C VAL A 72 -6.57 12.49 6.78
N MET A 73 -7.20 12.11 5.67
CA MET A 73 -6.66 11.11 4.73
C MET A 73 -5.32 11.56 4.15
N PHE A 74 -5.20 12.84 3.79
CA PHE A 74 -3.94 13.44 3.30
C PHE A 74 -2.84 13.37 4.37
N THR A 75 -3.15 13.79 5.60
CA THR A 75 -2.19 13.82 6.71
C THR A 75 -1.72 12.42 7.07
N ILE A 76 -2.64 11.45 7.19
CA ILE A 76 -2.28 10.05 7.47
C ILE A 76 -1.40 9.50 6.33
N SER A 77 -1.71 9.80 5.07
CA SER A 77 -0.89 9.37 3.93
C SER A 77 0.53 9.94 3.98
N ILE A 78 0.70 11.23 4.30
CA ILE A 78 2.02 11.84 4.47
C ILE A 78 2.78 11.21 5.64
N LEU A 79 2.14 11.06 6.80
CA LEU A 79 2.76 10.44 7.98
C LEU A 79 3.16 8.99 7.70
N GLN A 80 2.33 8.25 6.96
CA GLN A 80 2.64 6.90 6.52
C GLN A 80 3.86 6.86 5.60
N GLN A 81 3.99 7.80 4.64
CA GLN A 81 5.19 7.88 3.79
C GLN A 81 6.44 8.22 4.60
N ILE A 82 6.36 9.19 5.52
CA ILE A 82 7.48 9.53 6.42
C ILE A 82 7.89 8.29 7.23
N LEU A 83 6.93 7.57 7.78
CA LEU A 83 7.17 6.35 8.55
C LEU A 83 7.89 5.29 7.70
N LEU A 84 7.40 5.02 6.48
CA LEU A 84 7.98 4.04 5.56
C LEU A 84 9.41 4.40 5.14
N TYR A 85 9.62 5.65 4.75
CA TYR A 85 10.92 6.10 4.25
C TYR A 85 11.96 6.27 5.36
N SER A 86 11.53 6.64 6.57
CA SER A 86 12.38 6.58 7.75
C SER A 86 12.83 5.14 8.02
N TRP A 87 11.90 4.18 7.94
CA TRP A 87 12.23 2.76 8.10
C TRP A 87 13.23 2.28 7.04
N TYR A 88 13.03 2.60 5.76
CA TYR A 88 14.00 2.26 4.71
C TYR A 88 15.39 2.88 4.96
N TYR A 89 15.42 4.13 5.42
CA TYR A 89 16.68 4.82 5.72
C TYR A 89 17.45 4.13 6.85
N PHE A 90 16.79 3.85 7.97
CA PHE A 90 17.44 3.28 9.16
C PHE A 90 17.71 1.78 9.06
N GLU A 91 16.77 0.99 8.52
CA GLU A 91 16.85 -0.48 8.57
C GLU A 91 17.48 -1.10 7.33
N THR A 92 17.42 -0.41 6.18
CA THR A 92 17.86 -0.97 4.91
C THR A 92 18.93 -0.13 4.23
N LYS A 93 19.45 0.91 4.90
CA LYS A 93 20.39 1.90 4.33
C LYS A 93 19.90 2.48 2.99
N PHE A 94 18.58 2.64 2.85
CA PHE A 94 17.93 3.12 1.64
C PHE A 94 18.26 2.30 0.37
N ASP A 95 18.32 0.96 0.48
CA ASP A 95 18.54 0.06 -0.67
C ASP A 95 17.60 0.37 -1.85
N LEU A 96 18.17 0.87 -2.94
CA LEU A 96 17.48 1.27 -4.17
C LEU A 96 16.78 0.10 -4.87
N LYS A 97 17.04 -1.14 -4.49
CA LYS A 97 16.29 -2.32 -4.99
C LYS A 97 14.84 -2.34 -4.52
N GLN A 98 14.56 -1.66 -3.41
CA GLN A 98 13.25 -1.68 -2.76
C GLN A 98 12.75 -0.31 -2.27
N ALA A 99 13.61 0.69 -2.06
CA ALA A 99 13.23 1.96 -1.45
C ALA A 99 12.52 2.92 -2.42
N LEU A 100 12.81 2.89 -3.73
CA LEU A 100 12.21 3.85 -4.68
C LEU A 100 10.68 3.70 -4.74
N PRO A 101 9.92 4.79 -4.97
CA PRO A 101 8.45 4.77 -5.01
C PRO A 101 7.85 4.03 -6.21
N LEU A 102 8.53 3.05 -6.78
CA LEU A 102 8.16 2.38 -8.04
C LEU A 102 7.37 1.08 -7.83
N HIS A 103 6.93 0.79 -6.61
CA HIS A 103 5.81 -0.13 -6.44
C HIS A 103 4.52 0.61 -6.74
N ILE A 104 3.64 0.02 -7.55
CA ILE A 104 2.41 0.67 -8.02
C ILE A 104 1.53 1.20 -6.88
N CYS A 105 1.48 0.53 -5.72
CA CYS A 105 0.75 1.01 -4.55
C CYS A 105 1.37 2.27 -3.91
N ARG A 106 2.68 2.52 -4.08
CA ARG A 106 3.34 3.75 -3.61
C ARG A 106 3.12 4.90 -4.59
N LEU A 107 3.14 4.62 -5.89
CA LEU A 107 2.69 5.59 -6.90
C LEU A 107 1.22 5.96 -6.68
N SER A 108 0.38 4.99 -6.29
CA SER A 108 -1.01 5.24 -5.93
C SER A 108 -1.13 6.16 -4.70
N THR A 109 -0.26 6.03 -3.70
CA THR A 109 -0.23 7.01 -2.60
C THR A 109 0.08 8.41 -3.10
N ILE A 110 1.06 8.54 -4.00
CA ILE A 110 1.47 9.84 -4.55
C ILE A 110 0.34 10.46 -5.37
N THR A 111 -0.33 9.69 -6.24
CA THR A 111 -1.49 10.18 -6.99
C THR A 111 -2.67 10.51 -6.06
N GLY A 112 -2.86 9.74 -4.99
CA GLY A 112 -3.81 10.02 -3.91
C GLY A 112 -3.56 11.36 -3.21
N LEU A 113 -2.31 11.62 -2.84
CA LEU A 113 -1.90 12.90 -2.25
C LEU A 113 -2.15 14.07 -3.21
N ILE A 114 -1.79 13.91 -4.49
CA ILE A 114 -2.04 14.93 -5.52
C ILE A 114 -3.54 15.18 -5.69
N TYR A 115 -4.35 14.13 -5.75
CA TYR A 115 -5.81 14.26 -5.83
C TYR A 115 -6.38 14.98 -4.62
N LEU A 116 -6.02 14.57 -3.40
CA LEU A 116 -6.53 15.18 -2.16
C LEU A 116 -6.14 16.67 -2.03
N LEU A 117 -5.04 17.09 -2.65
CA LEU A 117 -4.64 18.51 -2.70
C LEU A 117 -5.33 19.31 -3.80
N THR A 118 -5.57 18.69 -4.97
CA THR A 118 -5.94 19.43 -6.19
C THR A 118 -7.38 19.21 -6.63
N GLY A 119 -8.04 18.14 -6.18
CA GLY A 119 -9.33 17.69 -6.70
C GLY A 119 -9.30 17.28 -8.17
N ASN A 120 -8.11 17.06 -8.76
CA ASN A 120 -7.99 16.81 -10.19
C ASN A 120 -8.60 15.45 -10.58
N GLN A 121 -9.66 15.50 -11.38
CA GLN A 121 -10.44 14.32 -11.75
C GLN A 121 -9.67 13.33 -12.63
N MET A 122 -8.71 13.77 -13.45
CA MET A 122 -7.86 12.86 -14.23
C MET A 122 -6.82 12.15 -13.35
N ILE A 123 -6.28 12.82 -12.34
CA ILE A 123 -5.43 12.16 -11.33
C ILE A 123 -6.24 11.12 -10.55
N MET A 124 -7.51 11.42 -10.24
CA MET A 124 -8.42 10.45 -9.62
C MET A 124 -8.66 9.22 -10.50
N GLN A 125 -8.80 9.38 -11.83
CA GLN A 125 -8.86 8.23 -12.75
C GLN A 125 -7.61 7.35 -12.62
N VAL A 126 -6.42 7.95 -12.71
CA VAL A 126 -5.15 7.19 -12.58
C VAL A 126 -5.04 6.50 -11.23
N LEU A 127 -5.37 7.20 -10.14
CA LEU A 127 -5.40 6.65 -8.78
C LEU A 127 -6.35 5.47 -8.67
N PHE A 128 -7.58 5.59 -9.17
CA PHE A 128 -8.56 4.51 -9.10
C PHE A 128 -8.03 3.25 -9.77
N TYR A 129 -7.58 3.36 -11.02
CA TYR A 129 -7.11 2.20 -11.78
C TYR A 129 -5.84 1.59 -11.18
N PHE A 130 -4.86 2.39 -10.78
CA PHE A 130 -3.65 1.88 -10.11
C PHE A 130 -3.97 1.29 -8.73
N GLY A 131 -4.92 1.89 -8.01
CA GLY A 131 -5.41 1.44 -6.71
C GLY A 131 -6.07 0.06 -6.75
N LEU A 132 -6.52 -0.42 -7.92
CA LEU A 132 -7.05 -1.78 -8.05
C LEU A 132 -6.03 -2.87 -7.65
N TYR A 133 -4.74 -2.60 -7.81
CA TYR A 133 -3.68 -3.50 -7.33
C TYR A 133 -3.62 -3.62 -5.80
N ALA A 134 -4.13 -2.63 -5.07
CA ALA A 134 -4.16 -2.66 -3.61
C ALA A 134 -5.08 -3.78 -3.10
N TYR A 135 -6.23 -4.00 -3.76
CA TYR A 135 -7.12 -5.12 -3.45
C TYR A 135 -6.42 -6.46 -3.67
N PHE A 136 -5.72 -6.62 -4.80
CA PHE A 136 -4.98 -7.87 -5.08
C PHE A 136 -3.92 -8.15 -4.01
N SER A 137 -3.21 -7.12 -3.54
CA SER A 137 -2.22 -7.29 -2.48
C SER A 137 -2.84 -7.72 -1.16
N PHE A 138 -4.07 -7.31 -0.84
CA PHE A 138 -4.77 -7.77 0.35
C PHE A 138 -5.18 -9.23 0.24
N PHE A 139 -5.59 -9.72 -0.93
CA PHE A 139 -5.97 -11.13 -1.09
C PHE A 139 -4.75 -12.07 -1.15
N MET A 140 -3.67 -11.61 -1.77
CA MET A 140 -2.43 -12.36 -1.95
C MET A 140 -1.25 -11.61 -1.32
N PRO A 141 -1.13 -11.60 0.01
CA PRO A 141 -0.06 -10.89 0.69
C PRO A 141 1.30 -11.53 0.37
N SER A 142 2.25 -10.73 -0.11
CA SER A 142 3.63 -11.16 -0.35
C SER A 142 4.59 -10.26 0.42
N ARG A 143 5.42 -10.87 1.29
CA ARG A 143 6.44 -10.19 2.11
C ARG A 143 5.89 -9.04 2.97
N ILE A 144 4.76 -9.26 3.62
CA ILE A 144 4.12 -8.29 4.52
C ILE A 144 4.41 -8.69 5.96
N ASN A 145 4.92 -7.75 6.76
CA ASN A 145 5.12 -7.97 8.19
C ASN A 145 3.80 -7.83 8.97
N LYS A 146 3.80 -8.21 10.24
CA LYS A 146 2.64 -8.06 11.13
C LYS A 146 2.26 -6.58 11.31
N ILE A 147 1.01 -6.30 11.67
CA ILE A 147 0.48 -4.93 11.72
C ILE A 147 1.20 -3.99 12.71
N TYR A 148 1.80 -4.55 13.77
CA TYR A 148 2.60 -3.78 14.72
C TYR A 148 4.04 -3.52 14.26
N HIS A 149 4.46 -4.12 13.15
CA HIS A 149 5.73 -3.82 12.51
C HIS A 149 5.60 -2.58 11.63
N VAL A 150 6.62 -1.73 11.59
CA VAL A 150 6.59 -0.43 10.88
C VAL A 150 6.16 -0.60 9.41
N SER A 151 6.78 -1.53 8.68
CA SER A 151 6.42 -1.83 7.29
C SER A 151 5.00 -2.40 7.14
N GLY A 152 4.52 -3.16 8.14
CA GLY A 152 3.18 -3.76 8.15
C GLY A 152 2.08 -2.73 8.41
N LEU A 153 2.28 -1.85 9.38
CA LEU A 153 1.41 -0.69 9.63
C LEU A 153 1.36 0.23 8.41
N SER A 154 2.54 0.56 7.87
CA SER A 154 2.67 1.37 6.67
C SER A 154 1.94 0.73 5.47
N TYR A 155 2.10 -0.59 5.31
CA TYR A 155 1.39 -1.37 4.30
C TYR A 155 -0.12 -1.23 4.47
N PHE A 156 -0.66 -1.44 5.68
CA PHE A 156 -2.08 -1.31 5.96
C PHE A 156 -2.63 0.06 5.59
N LEU A 157 -2.03 1.11 6.17
CA LEU A 157 -2.50 2.49 6.00
C LEU A 157 -2.48 2.90 4.53
N ASN A 158 -1.40 2.56 3.81
CA ASN A 158 -1.30 2.88 2.40
C ASN A 158 -2.43 2.23 1.58
N HIS A 159 -2.63 0.93 1.75
CA HIS A 159 -3.58 0.17 0.93
C HIS A 159 -5.03 0.54 1.27
N VAL A 160 -5.34 0.68 2.56
CA VAL A 160 -6.67 1.12 3.01
C VAL A 160 -6.98 2.49 2.41
N ILE A 161 -6.15 3.51 2.63
CA ILE A 161 -6.45 4.87 2.14
C ILE A 161 -6.54 4.90 0.61
N THR A 162 -5.64 4.23 -0.10
CA THR A 162 -5.69 4.12 -1.57
C THR A 162 -7.05 3.59 -2.05
N ILE A 163 -7.63 2.61 -1.35
CA ILE A 163 -8.93 2.04 -1.66
C ILE A 163 -10.08 2.97 -1.26
N LEU A 164 -9.97 3.71 -0.15
CA LEU A 164 -11.03 4.60 0.30
C LEU A 164 -11.16 5.86 -0.57
N ILE A 165 -10.07 6.41 -1.12
CA ILE A 165 -10.12 7.69 -1.87
C ILE A 165 -11.15 7.66 -3.02
N PRO A 166 -11.25 6.62 -3.88
CA PRO A 166 -12.29 6.56 -4.90
C PRO A 166 -13.72 6.64 -4.36
N PHE A 167 -14.02 5.97 -3.24
CA PHE A 167 -15.34 6.03 -2.62
C PHE A 167 -15.57 7.40 -1.97
N PHE A 168 -14.52 8.02 -1.42
CA PHE A 168 -14.59 9.38 -0.89
C PHE A 168 -14.96 10.34 -2.01
N ALA A 169 -14.24 10.29 -3.14
CA ALA A 169 -14.53 11.08 -4.33
C ALA A 169 -15.96 10.88 -4.85
N TYR A 170 -16.45 9.64 -4.84
CA TYR A 170 -17.83 9.34 -5.21
C TYR A 170 -18.83 10.00 -4.25
N PHE A 171 -18.68 9.84 -2.93
CA PHE A 171 -19.61 10.43 -1.96
C PHE A 171 -19.59 11.96 -1.95
N THR A 172 -18.45 12.59 -2.20
CA THR A 172 -18.30 14.05 -2.06
C THR A 172 -18.51 14.81 -3.36
N THR A 173 -18.19 14.22 -4.51
CA THR A 173 -18.28 14.89 -5.82
C THR A 173 -19.05 14.11 -6.88
N GLY A 174 -19.59 12.93 -6.57
CA GLY A 174 -20.23 12.06 -7.55
C GLY A 174 -19.25 11.51 -8.59
N TRP A 175 -17.96 11.44 -8.27
CA TRP A 175 -16.95 10.98 -9.23
C TRP A 175 -17.13 9.50 -9.56
N THR A 176 -17.00 9.15 -10.85
CA THR A 176 -17.03 7.78 -11.35
C THR A 176 -15.89 7.51 -12.34
N PRO A 177 -15.42 6.26 -12.47
CA PRO A 177 -14.41 5.91 -13.45
C PRO A 177 -14.97 6.00 -14.87
N SER A 178 -14.18 6.56 -15.79
CA SER A 178 -14.59 6.82 -17.17
C SER A 178 -13.75 6.04 -18.17
N ILE A 179 -14.29 5.76 -19.36
CA ILE A 179 -13.55 5.10 -20.45
C ILE A 179 -12.30 5.92 -20.84
N ARG A 180 -12.43 7.25 -20.89
CA ARG A 180 -11.28 8.13 -21.14
C ARG A 180 -10.22 7.97 -20.04
N GLY A 181 -10.64 7.92 -18.79
CA GLY A 181 -9.76 7.66 -17.63
C GLY A 181 -9.05 6.31 -17.73
N LEU A 182 -9.77 5.26 -18.17
CA LEU A 182 -9.22 3.93 -18.40
C LEU A 182 -8.08 3.96 -19.41
N ILE A 183 -8.33 4.54 -20.59
CA ILE A 183 -7.34 4.62 -21.68
C ILE A 183 -6.10 5.41 -21.23
N VAL A 184 -6.30 6.56 -20.59
CA VAL A 184 -5.19 7.36 -20.05
C VAL A 184 -4.41 6.56 -19.01
N SER A 185 -5.09 5.86 -18.11
CA SER A 185 -4.43 5.07 -17.05
C SER A 185 -3.66 3.88 -17.61
N LEU A 186 -4.12 3.26 -18.70
CA LEU A 186 -3.34 2.25 -19.43
C LEU A 186 -2.08 2.84 -20.06
N GLY A 187 -2.17 4.03 -20.65
CA GLY A 187 -1.00 4.74 -21.18
C GLY A 187 0.02 5.08 -20.07
N VAL A 188 -0.45 5.63 -18.95
CA VAL A 188 0.38 5.92 -17.78
C VAL A 188 0.99 4.65 -17.20
N PHE A 189 0.23 3.54 -17.15
CA PHE A 189 0.74 2.24 -16.73
C PHE A 189 1.88 1.75 -17.63
N ALA A 190 1.74 1.86 -18.96
CA ALA A 190 2.77 1.43 -19.89
C ALA A 190 4.08 2.22 -19.69
N VAL A 191 3.99 3.54 -19.51
CA VAL A 191 5.14 4.40 -19.20
C VAL A 191 5.77 3.99 -17.87
N TYR A 192 4.97 3.85 -16.82
CA TYR A 192 5.42 3.38 -15.50
C TYR A 192 6.13 2.03 -15.59
N TRP A 193 5.55 1.06 -16.29
CA TRP A 193 6.09 -0.29 -16.43
C TRP A 193 7.48 -0.26 -17.08
N PHE A 194 7.65 0.54 -18.14
CA PHE A 194 8.94 0.68 -18.81
C PHE A 194 9.99 1.35 -17.91
N VAL A 195 9.61 2.40 -17.17
CA VAL A 195 10.49 3.04 -16.18
C VAL A 195 10.91 2.04 -15.09
N ALA A 196 9.96 1.28 -14.55
CA ALA A 196 10.24 0.25 -13.55
C ALA A 196 11.18 -0.83 -14.09
N LEU A 197 11.04 -1.23 -15.36
CA LEU A 197 11.95 -2.17 -16.02
C LEU A 197 13.38 -1.62 -16.08
N MET A 198 13.57 -0.40 -16.56
CA MET A 198 14.90 0.23 -16.65
C MET A 198 15.55 0.36 -15.27
N VAL A 199 14.79 0.76 -14.26
CA VAL A 199 15.29 0.89 -12.89
C VAL A 199 15.62 -0.47 -12.29
N ASN A 200 14.82 -1.50 -12.54
CA ASN A 200 15.13 -2.87 -12.11
C ASN A 200 16.44 -3.37 -12.72
N GLN A 201 16.70 -3.06 -13.99
CA GLN A 201 17.96 -3.43 -14.66
C GLN A 201 19.17 -2.70 -14.06
N SER A 202 19.06 -1.41 -13.74
CA SER A 202 20.18 -0.63 -13.19
C SER A 202 20.45 -0.86 -11.71
N THR A 203 19.41 -1.15 -10.91
CA THR A 203 19.54 -1.33 -9.45
C THR A 203 19.59 -2.81 -9.03
N GLY A 204 19.18 -3.72 -9.92
CA GLY A 204 18.93 -5.12 -9.59
C GLY A 204 17.66 -5.35 -8.77
N GLY A 205 16.78 -4.34 -8.71
CA GLY A 205 15.53 -4.31 -7.96
C GLY A 205 14.42 -5.23 -8.49
N ASN A 206 13.25 -5.14 -7.84
CA ASN A 206 12.08 -5.95 -8.18
C ASN A 206 10.76 -5.15 -8.14
N TYR A 207 10.81 -3.92 -8.63
CA TYR A 207 9.62 -3.09 -8.83
C TYR A 207 8.65 -3.79 -9.77
N PHE A 208 7.37 -3.77 -9.41
CA PHE A 208 6.30 -4.51 -10.09
C PHE A 208 6.55 -6.03 -10.24
N TYR A 209 7.39 -6.63 -9.39
CA TYR A 209 7.67 -8.06 -9.36
C TYR A 209 8.12 -8.66 -10.71
N MET A 210 8.93 -7.91 -11.47
CA MET A 210 9.40 -8.33 -12.79
C MET A 210 10.49 -9.40 -12.75
N LYS A 211 11.24 -9.47 -11.63
CA LYS A 211 12.38 -10.37 -11.42
C LYS A 211 12.02 -11.55 -10.52
N TYR A 212 11.53 -11.27 -9.31
CA TYR A 212 11.00 -12.27 -8.38
C TYR A 212 9.48 -12.14 -8.32
N ARG A 213 8.78 -13.17 -8.77
CA ARG A 213 7.34 -13.12 -9.01
C ARG A 213 6.57 -13.35 -7.71
N PRO A 214 5.35 -12.82 -7.60
CA PRO A 214 4.61 -12.90 -6.34
C PRO A 214 3.96 -14.27 -6.12
N VAL A 215 3.88 -15.10 -7.17
CA VAL A 215 3.21 -16.40 -7.15
C VAL A 215 4.18 -17.48 -7.66
N PRO A 216 4.43 -18.57 -6.90
CA PRO A 216 5.38 -19.62 -7.30
C PRO A 216 5.08 -20.27 -8.65
N ALA A 217 3.80 -20.41 -9.01
CA ALA A 217 3.37 -20.94 -10.31
C ALA A 217 3.89 -20.09 -11.48
N LEU A 218 4.17 -18.81 -11.24
CA LEU A 218 4.70 -17.92 -12.24
C LEU A 218 6.21 -18.01 -12.36
N ASP A 219 6.99 -18.51 -11.39
CA ASP A 219 8.46 -18.41 -11.36
C ASP A 219 9.16 -18.93 -12.63
N LYS A 220 8.62 -19.98 -13.26
CA LYS A 220 9.21 -20.62 -14.45
C LYS A 220 8.83 -19.95 -15.78
N VAL A 221 7.90 -19.00 -15.78
CA VAL A 221 7.48 -18.31 -17.01
C VAL A 221 8.66 -17.49 -17.58
N ASN A 222 8.86 -17.44 -18.89
CA ASN A 222 9.94 -16.57 -19.41
C ASN A 222 9.54 -15.08 -19.28
N PHE A 223 10.53 -14.18 -19.27
CA PHE A 223 10.26 -12.76 -19.07
C PHE A 223 9.33 -12.15 -20.13
N LYS A 224 9.45 -12.54 -21.40
CA LYS A 224 8.60 -12.02 -22.49
C LYS A 224 7.13 -12.37 -22.26
N THR A 225 6.85 -13.63 -21.94
CA THR A 225 5.50 -14.10 -21.63
C THR A 225 4.97 -13.44 -20.35
N TYR A 226 5.79 -13.26 -19.31
CA TYR A 226 5.38 -12.56 -18.10
C TYR A 226 5.09 -11.07 -18.35
N ALA A 227 5.88 -10.40 -19.20
CA ALA A 227 5.65 -9.02 -19.60
C ALA A 227 4.31 -8.86 -20.32
N VAL A 228 4.01 -9.71 -21.31
CA VAL A 228 2.70 -9.71 -21.98
C VAL A 228 1.57 -9.99 -20.97
N GLY A 229 1.77 -10.97 -20.09
CA GLY A 229 0.83 -11.30 -19.01
C GLY A 229 0.53 -10.11 -18.09
N ASN A 230 1.53 -9.28 -17.76
CA ASN A 230 1.32 -8.06 -16.98
C ASN A 230 0.34 -7.12 -17.67
N PHE A 231 0.51 -6.85 -18.96
CA PHE A 231 -0.40 -5.96 -19.70
C PHE A 231 -1.80 -6.54 -19.83
N ILE A 232 -1.93 -7.82 -20.16
CA ILE A 232 -3.23 -8.51 -20.25
C ILE A 232 -3.95 -8.45 -18.89
N PHE A 233 -3.23 -8.77 -17.81
CA PHE A 233 -3.78 -8.72 -16.46
C PHE A 233 -4.21 -7.29 -16.08
N THR A 234 -3.40 -6.28 -16.41
CA THR A 234 -3.70 -4.87 -16.12
C THR A 234 -4.96 -4.43 -16.86
N VAL A 235 -5.06 -4.72 -18.16
CA VAL A 235 -6.23 -4.38 -18.98
C VAL A 235 -7.47 -5.06 -18.41
N GLY A 236 -7.40 -6.35 -18.11
CA GLY A 236 -8.50 -7.10 -17.50
C GLY A 236 -8.92 -6.52 -16.15
N LEU A 237 -7.95 -6.23 -15.27
CA LEU A 237 -8.20 -5.63 -13.95
C LEU A 237 -8.88 -4.26 -14.08
N PHE A 238 -8.42 -3.40 -14.98
CA PHE A 238 -9.00 -2.07 -15.19
C PHE A 238 -10.41 -2.16 -15.77
N LEU A 239 -10.66 -3.06 -16.70
CA LEU A 239 -12.01 -3.31 -17.24
C LEU A 239 -12.96 -3.82 -16.15
N ILE A 240 -12.52 -4.78 -15.33
CA ILE A 240 -13.31 -5.30 -14.20
C ILE A 240 -13.63 -4.16 -13.22
N GLY A 241 -12.63 -3.35 -12.84
CA GLY A 241 -12.83 -2.21 -11.95
C GLY A 241 -13.82 -1.19 -12.51
N TYR A 242 -13.68 -0.83 -13.80
CA TYR A 242 -14.61 0.07 -14.49
C TYR A 242 -16.04 -0.48 -14.48
N SER A 243 -16.23 -1.76 -14.81
CA SER A 243 -17.54 -2.39 -14.89
C SER A 243 -18.19 -2.53 -13.51
N ILE A 244 -17.46 -3.01 -12.50
CA ILE A 244 -17.99 -3.18 -11.14
C ILE A 244 -18.41 -1.83 -10.58
N PHE A 245 -17.54 -0.81 -10.67
CA PHE A 245 -17.86 0.49 -10.09
C PHE A 245 -19.09 1.10 -10.75
N ASN A 246 -19.16 1.15 -12.07
CA ASN A 246 -20.33 1.74 -12.75
C ASN A 246 -21.63 0.90 -12.68
N PHE A 247 -21.55 -0.36 -12.25
CA PHE A 247 -22.73 -1.22 -12.10
C PHE A 247 -23.35 -1.14 -10.69
N PHE A 248 -22.51 -1.03 -9.65
CA PHE A 248 -22.95 -1.11 -8.25
C PHE A 248 -23.07 0.23 -7.54
N VAL A 249 -22.57 1.31 -8.15
CA VAL A 249 -22.43 2.65 -7.56
C VAL A 249 -23.16 3.65 -8.44
#